data_AF-A0A947M1C6-F1
#
_entry.id   AF-A0A947M1C6-F1
#
_cell.length_a   1.000
_cell.length_b   1.000
_cell.length_c   1.000
_cell.angle_alpha   90.00
_cell.angle_beta   90.00
_cell.angle_gamma   90.00
#
_symmetry.space_group_name_H-M   'P 1'
#
loop_
_entity.id
_entity.type
_entity.pdbx_description
1 polymer ?
#
loop_
_entity_poly.entity_id
_entity_poly.type
_entity_poly.pdbx_seq_one_letter_code
_entity_poly.pdbx_strand_id
1 'polypeptide(L)'
;MTTPAPEIAAFWHEFVDAQASLQAQPLRERVESANALIERHLGGLALEMSGGEHDAVVDLIVTAHGSTENFPLLMQVVAAAPVLQSYRVRAFRERTTQPDFPIGMDGFELATSEVLIACGQDDGQAALEIRFGREIPSDYQDHARNMAFIMLDHVLGEYDFAVKVGAVDFVHAASDPLAPWTPLSQFAPVFDRYWLDTLGRTSDFPSGEHDWSGMTLSFGGQGDGGDHNDETADTAIVMVNRSANPVAMRADLAYALTLDLAVGNREQLAAVQDLQDQAATLLALPQLGIMAYTMTRAGRRKAVYYVGDEQLAKQALAPLLLRDEAESLELTIAFDPAWSGYFEFAVHCP
;
A
#
# COMPACT_ATOMS: atom_id res chain seq x y z
N MET A 1 17.14 12.82 -10.60
CA MET A 1 16.11 13.81 -10.21
C MET A 1 15.29 14.11 -11.44
N THR A 2 14.18 13.39 -11.60
CA THR A 2 13.17 13.72 -12.62
C THR A 2 12.59 15.09 -12.27
N THR A 3 12.35 15.94 -13.26
CA THR A 3 11.63 17.19 -13.04
C THR A 3 10.24 16.85 -12.50
N PRO A 4 9.82 17.40 -11.34
CA PRO A 4 8.47 17.16 -10.83
C PRO A 4 7.44 17.61 -11.86
N ALA A 5 6.25 17.01 -11.81
CA ALA A 5 5.13 17.43 -12.67
C ALA A 5 4.92 18.96 -12.54
N PRO A 6 4.59 19.68 -13.63
CA PRO A 6 4.44 21.13 -13.61
C PRO A 6 3.52 21.64 -12.50
N GLU A 7 2.46 20.90 -12.19
CA GLU A 7 1.48 21.21 -11.15
C GLU A 7 2.10 21.10 -9.74
N ILE A 8 2.96 20.10 -9.50
CA ILE A 8 3.69 19.94 -8.24
C ILE A 8 4.70 21.09 -8.06
N ALA A 9 5.41 21.45 -9.12
CA ALA A 9 6.34 22.58 -9.10
C ALA A 9 5.61 23.91 -8.84
N ALA A 10 4.45 24.11 -9.48
CA ALA A 10 3.61 25.30 -9.30
C ALA A 10 3.07 25.40 -7.86
N PHE A 11 2.58 24.29 -7.30
CA PHE A 11 2.16 24.21 -5.91
C PHE A 11 3.29 24.62 -4.96
N TRP A 12 4.47 24.00 -5.07
CA TRP A 12 5.57 24.32 -4.16
C TRP A 12 6.09 25.75 -4.31
N HIS A 13 6.10 26.28 -5.54
CA HIS A 13 6.45 27.68 -5.76
C HIS A 13 5.49 28.62 -5.04
N GLU A 14 4.18 28.40 -5.20
CA GLU A 14 3.17 29.24 -4.54
C GLU A 14 3.17 29.08 -3.01
N PHE A 15 3.40 27.85 -2.52
CA PHE A 15 3.51 27.59 -1.08
C PHE A 15 4.69 28.35 -0.46
N VAL A 16 5.84 28.36 -1.13
CA VAL A 16 7.03 29.11 -0.70
C VAL A 16 6.76 30.61 -0.70
N ASP A 17 6.12 31.14 -1.74
CA ASP A 17 5.77 32.56 -1.82
C ASP A 17 4.77 32.98 -0.73
N ALA A 18 3.84 32.09 -0.37
CA ALA A 18 2.85 32.31 0.68
C ALA A 18 3.37 32.05 2.10
N GLN A 19 4.57 31.48 2.27
CA GLN A 19 5.06 30.95 3.54
C GLN A 19 5.00 31.97 4.68
N ALA A 20 5.47 33.20 4.46
CA ALA A 20 5.49 34.24 5.49
C ALA A 20 4.07 34.64 5.94
N SER A 21 3.12 34.73 4.99
CA SER A 21 1.72 35.05 5.27
C SER A 21 1.02 33.93 6.04
N LEU A 22 1.27 32.66 5.66
CA LEU A 22 0.74 31.49 6.36
C LEU A 22 1.24 31.44 7.81
N GLN A 23 2.52 31.75 8.05
CA GLN A 23 3.10 31.74 9.39
C GLN A 23 2.53 32.82 10.31
N ALA A 24 2.08 33.95 9.76
CA ALA A 24 1.45 35.00 10.55
C ALA A 24 0.04 34.65 11.03
N GLN A 25 -0.58 33.60 10.47
CA GLN A 25 -1.92 33.15 10.83
C GLN A 25 -1.89 32.19 12.03
N PRO A 26 -2.98 32.15 12.84
CA PRO A 26 -3.24 31.06 13.78
C PRO A 26 -3.21 29.70 13.08
N LEU A 27 -2.83 28.63 13.80
CA LEU A 27 -2.61 27.31 13.21
C LEU A 27 -3.81 26.81 12.40
N ARG A 28 -5.03 27.01 12.90
CA ARG A 28 -6.26 26.60 12.21
C ARG A 28 -6.44 27.30 10.85
N GLU A 29 -6.37 28.63 10.84
CA GLU A 29 -6.51 29.44 9.61
C GLU A 29 -5.37 29.16 8.63
N ARG A 30 -4.19 28.86 9.16
CA ARG A 30 -3.01 28.45 8.38
C ARG A 30 -3.26 27.14 7.64
N VAL A 31 -3.81 26.13 8.32
CA VAL A 31 -4.17 24.84 7.70
C VAL A 31 -5.22 25.05 6.61
N GLU A 32 -6.27 25.82 6.88
CA GLU A 32 -7.32 26.13 5.89
C GLU A 32 -6.75 26.83 4.66
N SER A 33 -5.89 27.84 4.85
CA SER A 33 -5.23 28.58 3.77
C SER A 33 -4.24 27.70 2.97
N ALA A 34 -3.52 26.79 3.65
CA ALA A 34 -2.64 25.83 3.00
C ALA A 34 -3.42 24.80 2.18
N ASN A 35 -4.57 24.34 2.66
CA ASN A 35 -5.44 23.44 1.87
C ASN A 35 -6.00 24.14 0.64
N ALA A 36 -6.40 25.41 0.75
CA ALA A 36 -6.79 26.19 -0.42
C ALA A 36 -5.65 26.36 -1.45
N LEU A 37 -4.38 26.27 -1.04
CA LEU A 37 -3.23 26.25 -1.97
C LEU A 37 -3.11 24.90 -2.68
N ILE A 38 -3.08 23.79 -1.93
CA ILE A 38 -2.90 22.46 -2.55
C ILE A 38 -4.05 22.10 -3.50
N GLU A 39 -5.30 22.40 -3.12
CA GLU A 39 -6.50 22.10 -3.93
C GLU A 39 -6.50 22.80 -5.29
N ARG A 40 -5.82 23.96 -5.42
CA ARG A 40 -5.74 24.70 -6.68
C ARG A 40 -4.84 24.05 -7.72
N HIS A 41 -3.92 23.19 -7.29
CA HIS A 41 -2.93 22.56 -8.16
C HIS A 41 -3.08 21.04 -8.21
N LEU A 42 -3.46 20.42 -7.09
CA LEU A 42 -3.33 19.00 -6.83
C LEU A 42 -4.61 18.47 -6.16
N GLY A 43 -5.57 18.04 -6.98
CA GLY A 43 -6.81 17.44 -6.49
C GLY A 43 -6.58 16.09 -5.79
N GLY A 44 -7.39 15.81 -4.77
CA GLY A 44 -7.36 14.53 -4.05
C GLY A 44 -6.29 14.43 -2.95
N LEU A 45 -5.54 15.52 -2.70
CA LEU A 45 -4.61 15.65 -1.58
C LEU A 45 -5.06 16.75 -0.63
N ALA A 46 -4.68 16.62 0.63
CA ALA A 46 -4.86 17.62 1.67
C ALA A 46 -3.58 17.79 2.49
N LEU A 47 -3.53 18.90 3.24
CA LEU A 47 -2.44 19.24 4.14
C LEU A 47 -2.94 19.25 5.59
N GLU A 48 -2.23 18.54 6.44
CA GLU A 48 -2.37 18.59 7.89
C GLU A 48 -1.14 19.26 8.51
N MET A 49 -1.30 19.86 9.69
CA MET A 49 -0.20 20.44 10.43
C MET A 49 -0.19 19.94 11.86
N SER A 50 0.99 19.48 12.31
CA SER A 50 1.20 19.04 13.69
C SER A 50 2.39 19.77 14.30
N GLY A 51 2.21 20.30 15.51
CA GLY A 51 3.18 21.13 16.22
C GLY A 51 2.49 22.15 17.12
N GLY A 52 3.23 22.65 18.10
CA GLY A 52 2.78 23.76 18.93
C GLY A 52 2.80 25.09 18.17
N GLU A 53 1.97 26.05 18.58
CA GLU A 53 1.90 27.39 17.97
C GLU A 53 3.24 28.14 18.00
N HIS A 54 4.13 27.78 18.95
CA HIS A 54 5.43 28.40 19.16
C HIS A 54 6.59 27.56 18.64
N ASP A 55 6.31 26.43 17.98
CA ASP A 55 7.36 25.58 17.46
C ASP A 55 8.03 26.25 16.26
N ALA A 56 9.36 26.24 16.25
CA ALA A 56 10.15 26.81 15.15
C ALA A 56 9.95 26.04 13.84
N VAL A 57 9.60 24.75 13.94
CA VAL A 57 9.33 23.86 12.81
C VAL A 57 8.03 23.11 13.10
N VAL A 58 7.10 23.18 12.17
CA VAL A 58 5.82 22.47 12.20
C VAL A 58 5.88 21.31 11.21
N ASP A 59 5.31 20.16 11.54
CA ASP A 59 5.13 19.08 10.58
C ASP A 59 4.05 19.47 9.57
N LEU A 60 4.40 19.47 8.29
CA LEU A 60 3.46 19.62 7.18
C LEU A 60 3.21 18.23 6.59
N ILE A 61 2.07 17.65 6.90
CA ILE A 61 1.73 16.28 6.52
C ILE A 61 0.87 16.34 5.26
N VAL A 62 1.32 15.70 4.20
CA VAL A 62 0.52 15.51 2.98
C VAL A 62 -0.25 14.20 3.13
N THR A 63 -1.57 14.25 2.98
CA THR A 63 -2.48 13.09 3.10
C THR A 63 -3.38 12.97 1.88
N ALA A 64 -3.81 11.75 1.57
CA ALA A 64 -4.77 11.40 0.54
C ALA A 64 -6.10 10.91 1.15
N HIS A 65 -6.25 11.05 2.48
CA HIS A 65 -7.40 10.57 3.25
C HIS A 65 -7.73 9.10 2.97
N GLY A 66 -6.69 8.27 2.87
CA GLY A 66 -6.81 6.83 2.61
C GLY A 66 -7.09 6.45 1.15
N SER A 67 -7.19 7.41 0.22
CA SER A 67 -7.31 7.12 -1.20
C SER A 67 -5.98 6.63 -1.77
N THR A 68 -5.82 5.30 -1.89
CA THR A 68 -4.60 4.67 -2.41
C THR A 68 -4.28 5.09 -3.84
N GLU A 69 -5.28 5.45 -4.65
CA GLU A 69 -5.10 5.99 -6.01
C GLU A 69 -4.28 7.30 -6.01
N ASN A 70 -4.36 8.09 -4.95
CA ASN A 70 -3.65 9.37 -4.81
C ASN A 70 -2.28 9.23 -4.12
N PHE A 71 -1.92 8.06 -3.60
CA PHE A 71 -0.64 7.84 -2.93
C PHE A 71 0.57 8.12 -3.86
N PRO A 72 0.57 7.74 -5.16
CA PRO A 72 1.65 8.11 -6.06
C PRO A 72 1.85 9.63 -6.17
N LEU A 73 0.75 10.38 -6.24
CA LEU A 73 0.80 11.84 -6.30
C LEU A 73 1.36 12.42 -4.98
N LEU A 74 0.85 11.93 -3.85
CA LEU A 74 1.33 12.30 -2.51
C LEU A 74 2.84 12.09 -2.37
N MET A 75 3.34 10.90 -2.74
CA MET A 75 4.76 10.56 -2.67
C MET A 75 5.60 11.49 -3.56
N GLN A 76 5.13 11.80 -4.77
CA GLN A 76 5.81 12.74 -5.66
C GLN A 76 5.86 14.16 -5.10
N VAL A 77 4.76 14.63 -4.49
CA VAL A 77 4.70 15.97 -3.86
C VAL A 77 5.71 16.06 -2.72
N VAL A 78 5.75 15.06 -1.84
CA VAL A 78 6.70 15.02 -0.71
C VAL A 78 8.14 14.92 -1.20
N ALA A 79 8.42 14.08 -2.19
CA ALA A 79 9.76 13.95 -2.77
C ALA A 79 10.25 15.23 -3.47
N ALA A 80 9.33 16.02 -4.03
CA ALA A 80 9.62 17.29 -4.69
C ALA A 80 9.66 18.49 -3.74
N ALA A 81 9.42 18.29 -2.44
CA ALA A 81 9.35 19.37 -1.48
C ALA A 81 10.67 20.16 -1.42
N PRO A 82 10.62 21.51 -1.52
CA PRO A 82 11.79 22.33 -1.31
C PRO A 82 12.22 22.29 0.16
N VAL A 83 13.44 22.74 0.45
CA VAL A 83 13.88 22.91 1.84
C VAL A 83 13.13 24.08 2.45
N LEU A 84 12.20 23.79 3.38
CA LEU A 84 11.40 24.77 4.09
C LEU A 84 11.97 24.98 5.50
N GLN A 85 12.34 26.21 5.85
CA GLN A 85 12.98 26.49 7.15
C GLN A 85 12.07 26.21 8.36
N SER A 86 10.75 26.34 8.19
CA SER A 86 9.78 26.23 9.28
C SER A 86 8.82 25.05 9.12
N TYR A 87 9.02 24.22 8.10
CA TYR A 87 8.19 23.06 7.86
C TYR A 87 9.03 21.82 7.64
N ARG A 88 8.65 20.73 8.29
CA ARG A 88 9.14 19.39 7.97
C ARG A 88 8.05 18.69 7.18
N VAL A 89 8.26 18.51 5.88
CA VAL A 89 7.29 17.86 5.00
C VAL A 89 7.32 16.36 5.22
N ARG A 90 6.16 15.75 5.41
CA ARG A 90 5.98 14.32 5.67
C ARG A 90 4.87 13.75 4.79
N ALA A 91 5.04 12.49 4.40
CA ALA A 91 4.02 11.71 3.72
C ALA A 91 3.19 10.95 4.74
N PHE A 92 1.89 10.89 4.49
CA PHE A 92 0.90 10.13 5.26
C PHE A 92 0.70 10.63 6.69
N ARG A 93 -0.53 10.51 7.19
CA ARG A 93 -0.79 10.69 8.62
C ARG A 93 -0.11 9.58 9.42
N GLU A 94 0.73 9.97 10.38
CA GLU A 94 1.32 9.04 11.34
C GLU A 94 0.30 8.59 12.38
N ARG A 95 0.54 7.42 12.99
CA ARG A 95 -0.23 6.94 14.15
C ARG A 95 -0.24 7.97 15.27
N THR A 96 -1.39 8.17 15.90
CA THR A 96 -1.47 9.02 17.08
C THR A 96 -0.62 8.47 18.23
N THR A 97 0.06 9.37 18.93
CA THR A 97 0.77 9.04 20.19
C THR A 97 -0.17 8.99 21.39
N GLN A 98 -1.41 9.44 21.22
CA GLN A 98 -2.48 9.43 22.22
C GLN A 98 -3.69 8.68 21.63
N PRO A 99 -3.69 7.34 21.68
CA PRO A 99 -4.75 6.53 21.05
C PRO A 99 -6.07 6.53 21.82
N ASP A 100 -6.09 7.01 23.07
CA ASP A 100 -7.30 7.20 23.86
C ASP A 100 -7.82 8.64 23.70
N PHE A 101 -8.84 8.81 22.86
CA PHE A 101 -9.44 10.11 22.60
C PHE A 101 -10.92 9.96 22.22
N PRO A 102 -11.75 10.98 22.52
CA PRO A 102 -13.12 11.06 22.01
C PRO A 102 -13.18 11.80 20.66
N ILE A 103 -14.18 11.46 19.86
CA ILE A 103 -14.68 12.31 18.77
C ILE A 103 -16.10 12.70 19.12
N GLY A 104 -16.45 13.98 18.93
CA GLY A 104 -17.81 14.49 19.02
C GLY A 104 -18.30 14.95 17.65
N MET A 105 -19.51 14.54 17.25
CA MET A 105 -20.14 14.95 15.99
C MET A 105 -21.65 15.04 16.17
N ASP A 106 -22.26 16.17 15.79
CA ASP A 106 -23.71 16.40 15.82
C ASP A 106 -24.41 16.04 17.15
N GLY A 107 -23.76 16.35 18.27
CA GLY A 107 -24.28 16.11 19.62
C GLY A 107 -24.11 14.69 20.15
N PHE A 108 -23.44 13.81 19.39
CA PHE A 108 -23.04 12.48 19.82
C PHE A 108 -21.53 12.41 20.01
N GLU A 109 -21.09 11.76 21.08
CA GLU A 109 -19.70 11.52 21.39
C GLU A 109 -19.43 10.02 21.40
N LEU A 110 -18.27 9.61 20.90
CA LEU A 110 -17.76 8.24 20.93
C LEU A 110 -16.28 8.29 21.30
N ALA A 111 -15.86 7.45 22.24
CA ALA A 111 -14.44 7.31 22.56
C ALA A 111 -13.83 6.07 21.89
N THR A 112 -12.53 6.12 21.59
CA THR A 112 -11.80 4.95 21.05
C THR A 112 -11.81 3.77 22.02
N SER A 113 -11.95 3.99 23.33
CA SER A 113 -12.15 2.92 24.32
C SER A 113 -13.51 2.21 24.20
N GLU A 114 -14.48 2.82 23.51
CA GLU A 114 -15.83 2.27 23.26
C GLU A 114 -15.94 1.57 21.90
N VAL A 115 -14.92 1.63 21.05
CA VAL A 115 -14.86 0.89 19.79
C VAL A 115 -14.03 -0.36 20.02
N LEU A 116 -14.63 -1.53 19.88
CA LEU A 116 -13.97 -2.82 20.07
C LEU A 116 -13.67 -3.44 18.72
N ILE A 117 -12.43 -3.91 18.55
CA ILE A 117 -11.91 -4.48 17.30
C ILE A 117 -11.46 -5.93 17.53
N ALA A 118 -11.74 -6.80 16.58
CA ALA A 118 -11.12 -8.12 16.46
C ALA A 118 -10.43 -8.26 15.09
N CYS A 119 -9.26 -8.89 15.05
CA CYS A 119 -8.54 -9.17 13.81
C CYS A 119 -8.97 -10.51 13.20
N GLY A 120 -9.07 -10.53 11.88
CA GLY A 120 -9.18 -11.71 11.04
C GLY A 120 -8.20 -11.66 9.87
N GLN A 121 -8.22 -12.68 9.02
CA GLN A 121 -7.39 -12.75 7.82
C GLN A 121 -8.23 -12.46 6.57
N ASP A 122 -7.69 -11.67 5.66
CA ASP A 122 -8.31 -11.35 4.37
C ASP A 122 -7.24 -11.23 3.30
N ASP A 123 -7.07 -12.28 2.48
CA ASP A 123 -6.15 -12.33 1.33
C ASP A 123 -4.78 -11.62 1.51
N GLY A 124 -4.12 -11.89 2.65
CA GLY A 124 -2.81 -11.32 2.98
C GLY A 124 -2.83 -9.98 3.72
N GLN A 125 -4.00 -9.37 3.88
CA GLN A 125 -4.30 -8.23 4.75
C GLN A 125 -4.94 -8.70 6.07
N ALA A 126 -5.07 -7.77 7.03
CA ALA A 126 -5.84 -7.98 8.24
C ALA A 126 -7.29 -7.52 8.03
N ALA A 127 -8.25 -8.43 8.14
CA ALA A 127 -9.65 -8.06 8.28
C ALA A 127 -9.92 -7.54 9.69
N LEU A 128 -10.85 -6.60 9.82
CA LEU A 128 -11.29 -6.04 11.10
C LEU A 128 -12.78 -6.25 11.29
N GLU A 129 -13.16 -6.89 12.39
CA GLU A 129 -14.54 -6.82 12.90
C GLU A 129 -14.65 -5.73 13.94
N ILE A 130 -15.70 -4.93 13.87
CA ILE A 130 -15.97 -3.80 14.76
C ILE A 130 -17.29 -4.00 15.48
N ARG A 131 -17.30 -3.74 16.79
CA ARG A 131 -18.51 -3.57 17.59
C ARG A 131 -18.36 -2.41 18.57
N PHE A 132 -19.48 -1.87 19.02
CA PHE A 132 -19.47 -0.83 20.05
C PHE A 132 -19.60 -1.46 21.44
N GLY A 133 -18.80 -0.98 22.40
CA GLY A 133 -18.80 -1.41 23.79
C GLY A 133 -20.03 -0.97 24.58
N ARG A 134 -20.92 -0.19 23.96
CA ARG A 134 -22.23 0.20 24.47
C ARG A 134 -23.26 0.22 23.35
N GLU A 135 -24.53 0.27 23.74
CA GLU A 135 -25.62 0.47 22.79
C GLU A 135 -25.55 1.86 22.16
N ILE A 136 -25.59 1.90 20.83
CA ILE A 136 -25.65 3.14 20.04
C ILE A 136 -27.12 3.38 19.66
N PRO A 137 -27.69 4.56 19.96
CA PRO A 137 -29.05 4.88 19.53
C PRO A 137 -29.20 4.74 18.01
N SER A 138 -30.36 4.30 17.53
CA SER A 138 -30.62 4.02 16.10
C SER A 138 -30.21 5.18 15.19
N ASP A 139 -30.51 6.40 15.60
CA ASP A 139 -30.31 7.61 14.81
C ASP A 139 -28.81 7.99 14.71
N TYR A 140 -27.95 7.39 15.55
CA TYR A 140 -26.51 7.63 15.58
C TYR A 140 -25.68 6.45 15.07
N GLN A 141 -26.29 5.39 14.53
CA GLN A 141 -25.55 4.22 14.06
C GLN A 141 -24.57 4.55 12.92
N ASP A 142 -25.03 5.30 11.90
CA ASP A 142 -24.17 5.71 10.78
C ASP A 142 -23.08 6.70 11.23
N HIS A 143 -23.43 7.61 12.15
CA HIS A 143 -22.46 8.52 12.76
C HIS A 143 -21.36 7.75 13.50
N ALA A 144 -21.72 6.78 14.34
CA ALA A 144 -20.75 5.97 15.07
C ALA A 144 -19.84 5.14 14.14
N ARG A 145 -20.39 4.61 13.04
CA ARG A 145 -19.61 3.90 12.02
C ARG A 145 -18.58 4.82 11.35
N ASN A 146 -19.01 6.00 10.91
CA ASN A 146 -18.11 6.99 10.30
C ASN A 146 -17.03 7.46 11.27
N MET A 147 -17.39 7.70 12.53
CA MET A 147 -16.44 8.06 13.58
C MET A 147 -15.41 6.95 13.84
N ALA A 148 -15.83 5.68 13.84
CA ALA A 148 -14.91 4.55 14.01
C ALA A 148 -13.88 4.47 12.86
N PHE A 149 -14.27 4.75 11.61
CA PHE A 149 -13.33 4.85 10.49
C PHE A 149 -12.33 5.99 10.67
N ILE A 150 -12.78 7.18 11.08
CA ILE A 150 -11.89 8.31 11.38
C ILE A 150 -10.92 7.94 12.51
N MET A 151 -11.40 7.27 13.55
CA MET A 151 -10.55 6.82 14.66
C MET A 151 -9.52 5.78 14.23
N LEU A 152 -9.91 4.81 13.40
CA LEU A 152 -8.98 3.79 12.86
C LEU A 152 -7.86 4.43 12.08
N ASP A 153 -8.19 5.39 11.21
CA ASP A 153 -7.22 6.14 10.41
C ASP A 153 -6.21 6.91 11.29
N HIS A 154 -6.64 7.44 12.44
CA HIS A 154 -5.73 8.07 13.41
C HIS A 154 -4.90 7.05 14.22
N VAL A 155 -5.51 5.93 14.62
CA VAL A 155 -4.85 4.94 15.50
C VAL A 155 -3.85 4.07 14.75
N LEU A 156 -4.18 3.65 13.54
CA LEU A 156 -3.31 2.84 12.68
C LEU A 156 -2.44 3.69 11.76
N GLY A 157 -2.80 4.96 11.55
CA GLY A 157 -2.16 5.82 10.57
C GLY A 157 -2.66 5.51 9.16
N GLU A 158 -2.48 6.47 8.25
CA GLU A 158 -3.12 6.42 6.94
C GLU A 158 -2.63 5.25 6.09
N TYR A 159 -1.32 5.02 6.02
CA TYR A 159 -0.78 3.96 5.16
C TYR A 159 -1.22 2.57 5.62
N ASP A 160 -1.09 2.28 6.91
CA ASP A 160 -1.43 0.95 7.43
C ASP A 160 -2.93 0.69 7.34
N PHE A 161 -3.76 1.70 7.61
CA PHE A 161 -5.20 1.54 7.46
C PHE A 161 -5.62 1.37 5.99
N ALA A 162 -5.06 2.15 5.06
CA ALA A 162 -5.43 2.06 3.66
C ALA A 162 -4.86 0.83 2.92
N VAL A 163 -3.74 0.28 3.38
CA VAL A 163 -2.98 -0.75 2.64
C VAL A 163 -2.95 -2.10 3.35
N LYS A 164 -2.87 -2.13 4.67
CA LYS A 164 -2.68 -3.39 5.43
C LYS A 164 -3.98 -3.94 6.00
N VAL A 165 -5.02 -3.10 6.09
CA VAL A 165 -6.37 -3.51 6.46
C VAL A 165 -7.15 -3.85 5.20
N GLY A 166 -7.76 -5.03 5.20
CA GLY A 166 -8.66 -5.50 4.14
C GLY A 166 -10.11 -5.19 4.51
N ALA A 167 -10.96 -6.21 4.53
CA ALA A 167 -12.37 -6.10 4.92
C ALA A 167 -12.54 -5.49 6.33
N VAL A 168 -13.51 -4.58 6.45
CA VAL A 168 -13.92 -3.98 7.73
C VAL A 168 -15.42 -4.13 7.91
N ASP A 169 -15.84 -4.95 8.88
CA ASP A 169 -17.24 -5.31 9.10
C ASP A 169 -17.74 -4.87 10.47
N PHE A 170 -18.91 -4.23 10.52
CA PHE A 170 -19.61 -3.92 11.78
C PHE A 170 -20.54 -5.07 12.14
N VAL A 171 -20.24 -5.75 13.25
CA VAL A 171 -20.93 -6.99 13.64
C VAL A 171 -21.61 -6.88 15.01
N HIS A 172 -22.71 -7.61 15.17
CA HIS A 172 -23.36 -7.80 16.47
C HIS A 172 -22.85 -9.03 17.22
N ALA A 173 -22.42 -10.05 16.47
CA ALA A 173 -21.81 -11.27 16.98
C ALA A 173 -20.54 -11.53 16.18
N ALA A 174 -19.47 -11.95 16.87
CA ALA A 174 -18.19 -12.25 16.24
C ALA A 174 -18.32 -13.43 15.27
N SER A 175 -17.66 -13.38 14.11
CA SER A 175 -17.60 -14.54 13.22
C SER A 175 -16.82 -15.68 13.85
N ASP A 176 -15.76 -15.36 14.60
CA ASP A 176 -15.08 -16.29 15.50
C ASP A 176 -15.43 -15.96 16.97
N PRO A 177 -16.18 -16.83 17.67
CA PRO A 177 -16.53 -16.65 19.08
C PRO A 177 -15.33 -16.59 20.03
N LEU A 178 -14.15 -17.07 19.60
CA LEU A 178 -12.92 -17.08 20.40
C LEU A 178 -12.01 -15.89 20.12
N ALA A 179 -12.33 -15.07 19.11
CA ALA A 179 -11.51 -13.92 18.76
C ALA A 179 -11.45 -12.90 19.91
N PRO A 180 -10.26 -12.45 20.31
CA PRO A 180 -10.11 -11.45 21.36
C PRO A 180 -10.57 -10.09 20.83
N TRP A 181 -11.44 -9.43 21.60
CA TRP A 181 -11.89 -8.07 21.32
C TRP A 181 -11.05 -7.07 22.10
N THR A 182 -10.43 -6.13 21.39
CA THR A 182 -9.56 -5.12 21.97
C THR A 182 -10.16 -3.73 21.75
N PRO A 183 -10.22 -2.86 22.78
CA PRO A 183 -10.56 -1.46 22.57
C PRO A 183 -9.62 -0.80 21.56
N LEU A 184 -10.14 0.05 20.68
CA LEU A 184 -9.36 0.72 19.63
C LEU A 184 -8.21 1.56 20.22
N SER A 185 -8.40 2.13 21.42
CA SER A 185 -7.35 2.84 22.16
C SER A 185 -6.13 1.99 22.53
N GLN A 186 -6.23 0.66 22.46
CA GLN A 186 -5.16 -0.31 22.75
C GLN A 186 -4.82 -1.19 21.54
N PHE A 187 -5.42 -0.93 20.39
CA PHE A 187 -5.43 -1.86 19.28
C PHE A 187 -4.15 -1.86 18.44
N ALA A 188 -3.47 -0.72 18.28
CA ALA A 188 -2.29 -0.64 17.40
C ALA A 188 -1.19 -1.69 17.72
N PRO A 189 -0.79 -1.94 18.98
CA PRO A 189 0.14 -3.02 19.29
C PRO A 189 -0.39 -4.43 19.01
N VAL A 190 -1.72 -4.64 19.10
CA VAL A 190 -2.36 -5.91 18.76
C VAL A 190 -2.33 -6.13 17.25
N PHE A 191 -2.61 -5.08 16.47
CA PHE A 191 -2.48 -5.08 15.02
C PHE A 191 -1.04 -5.41 14.60
N ASP A 192 -0.04 -4.75 15.18
CA ASP A 192 1.37 -5.00 14.85
C ASP A 192 1.80 -6.44 15.17
N ARG A 193 1.32 -6.96 16.30
CA ARG A 193 1.54 -8.35 16.71
C ARG A 193 0.90 -9.33 15.73
N TYR A 194 -0.31 -9.05 15.29
CA TYR A 194 -1.01 -9.86 14.29
C TYR A 194 -0.28 -9.84 12.95
N TRP A 195 0.12 -8.64 12.49
CA TRP A 195 0.90 -8.42 11.27
C TRP A 195 2.21 -9.23 11.27
N LEU A 196 2.94 -9.20 12.39
CA LEU A 196 4.21 -9.89 12.54
C LEU A 196 4.03 -11.40 12.73
N ASP A 197 3.28 -11.82 13.74
CA ASP A 197 3.30 -13.20 14.23
C ASP A 197 2.28 -14.08 13.50
N THR A 198 1.19 -13.51 12.98
CA THR A 198 0.15 -14.26 12.25
C THR A 198 0.35 -14.19 10.75
N LEU A 199 0.60 -12.99 10.20
CA LEU A 199 0.82 -12.81 8.75
C LEU A 199 2.29 -12.94 8.34
N GLY A 200 3.23 -13.05 9.28
CA GLY A 200 4.65 -13.28 9.00
C GLY A 200 5.39 -12.08 8.40
N ARG A 201 4.92 -10.84 8.63
CA ARG A 201 5.41 -9.61 8.00
C ARG A 201 6.49 -8.91 8.83
N THR A 202 7.71 -9.47 8.83
CA THR A 202 8.82 -9.00 9.68
C THR A 202 9.49 -7.72 9.17
N SER A 203 9.21 -7.33 7.92
CA SER A 203 9.91 -6.27 7.18
C SER A 203 11.38 -6.56 6.86
N ASP A 204 11.93 -7.71 7.25
CA ASP A 204 13.30 -8.09 6.90
C ASP A 204 13.36 -8.62 5.46
N PHE A 205 14.30 -8.11 4.67
CA PHE A 205 14.59 -8.72 3.37
C PHE A 205 15.08 -10.15 3.57
N PRO A 206 14.57 -11.13 2.80
CA PRO A 206 15.00 -12.51 2.91
C PRO A 206 16.49 -12.63 2.57
N SER A 207 17.14 -13.59 3.24
CA SER A 207 18.54 -13.93 3.00
C SER A 207 18.66 -15.40 2.60
N GLY A 208 19.64 -15.71 1.74
CA GLY A 208 19.87 -17.06 1.26
C GLY A 208 18.97 -17.45 0.08
N GLU A 209 18.73 -18.75 -0.08
CA GLU A 209 17.90 -19.28 -1.15
C GLU A 209 16.42 -19.00 -0.88
N HIS A 210 15.74 -18.49 -1.90
CA HIS A 210 14.30 -18.20 -1.81
C HIS A 210 13.47 -19.48 -1.86
N ASP A 211 12.41 -19.52 -1.06
CA ASP A 211 11.42 -20.59 -1.07
C ASP A 211 10.37 -20.33 -2.15
N TRP A 212 10.19 -21.30 -3.05
CA TRP A 212 9.31 -21.20 -4.22
C TRP A 212 8.23 -22.27 -4.19
N SER A 213 6.98 -21.86 -4.40
CA SER A 213 5.84 -22.76 -4.55
C SER A 213 5.23 -22.64 -5.94
N GLY A 214 4.90 -23.78 -6.55
CA GLY A 214 4.36 -23.85 -7.91
C GLY A 214 2.88 -24.23 -7.93
N MET A 215 2.11 -23.61 -8.81
CA MET A 215 0.73 -23.99 -9.10
C MET A 215 0.46 -23.97 -10.61
N THR A 216 -0.56 -24.73 -11.04
CA THR A 216 -1.08 -24.70 -12.41
C THR A 216 -2.51 -24.21 -12.41
N LEU A 217 -2.77 -23.13 -13.15
CA LEU A 217 -4.08 -22.54 -13.32
C LEU A 217 -4.65 -22.98 -14.67
N SER A 218 -5.94 -23.28 -14.72
CA SER A 218 -6.66 -23.59 -15.97
C SER A 218 -7.65 -22.46 -16.28
N PHE A 219 -7.57 -21.91 -17.47
CA PHE A 219 -8.47 -20.87 -17.97
C PHE A 219 -9.39 -21.49 -19.02
N GLY A 220 -10.71 -21.44 -18.76
CA GLY A 220 -11.73 -22.07 -19.60
C GLY A 220 -12.12 -23.47 -19.10
N GLY A 221 -13.37 -23.61 -18.66
CA GLY A 221 -13.90 -24.86 -18.09
C GLY A 221 -15.17 -24.71 -17.24
N GLN A 222 -16.09 -23.83 -17.62
CA GLN A 222 -17.49 -23.88 -17.16
C GLN A 222 -18.38 -24.15 -18.38
N GLY A 223 -18.24 -25.36 -18.90
CA GLY A 223 -19.21 -25.97 -19.81
C GLY A 223 -20.04 -26.94 -19.00
N ASP A 224 -21.24 -26.53 -18.64
CA ASP A 224 -22.30 -27.43 -18.18
C ASP A 224 -22.52 -28.53 -19.25
N GLY A 225 -22.96 -29.71 -18.80
CA GLY A 225 -22.83 -30.99 -19.49
C GLY A 225 -23.01 -30.99 -21.01
N GLY A 226 -22.04 -31.61 -21.71
CA GLY A 226 -22.27 -32.22 -23.01
C GLY A 226 -21.26 -31.81 -24.09
N ASP A 227 -20.67 -32.85 -24.66
CA ASP A 227 -19.83 -32.91 -25.86
C ASP A 227 -18.36 -32.51 -25.77
N HIS A 228 -17.56 -33.53 -26.11
CA HIS A 228 -16.14 -33.50 -26.37
C HIS A 228 -15.80 -32.47 -27.45
N ASN A 229 -15.02 -31.47 -27.08
CA ASN A 229 -14.00 -30.91 -27.96
C ASN A 229 -12.71 -30.73 -27.18
N ASP A 230 -11.64 -31.28 -27.76
CA ASP A 230 -10.26 -31.32 -27.28
C ASP A 230 -9.60 -29.93 -27.44
N GLU A 231 -10.26 -28.88 -26.94
CA GLU A 231 -9.63 -27.56 -26.80
C GLU A 231 -8.60 -27.69 -25.67
N THR A 232 -7.32 -27.63 -26.02
CA THR A 232 -6.22 -27.58 -25.05
C THR A 232 -6.53 -26.48 -24.06
N ALA A 233 -6.86 -26.87 -22.81
CA ALA A 233 -7.12 -25.93 -21.74
C ALA A 233 -5.97 -24.91 -21.70
N ASP A 234 -6.30 -23.62 -21.76
CA ASP A 234 -5.30 -22.57 -21.66
C ASP A 234 -4.79 -22.59 -20.22
N THR A 235 -3.60 -23.15 -20.01
CA THR A 235 -3.01 -23.30 -18.68
C THR A 235 -1.94 -22.25 -18.44
N ALA A 236 -1.87 -21.73 -17.22
CA ALA A 236 -0.70 -21.01 -16.72
C ALA A 236 0.03 -21.80 -15.65
N ILE A 237 1.36 -21.71 -15.67
CA ILE A 237 2.20 -22.17 -14.56
C ILE A 237 2.64 -20.93 -13.80
N VAL A 238 2.35 -20.88 -12.50
CA VAL A 238 2.76 -19.79 -11.61
C VAL A 238 3.74 -20.34 -10.59
N MET A 239 4.88 -19.65 -10.41
CA MET A 239 5.82 -19.90 -9.32
C MET A 239 5.82 -18.68 -8.41
N VAL A 240 5.49 -18.87 -7.13
CA VAL A 240 5.38 -17.81 -6.12
C VAL A 240 6.59 -17.87 -5.20
N ASN A 241 7.24 -16.71 -4.99
CA ASN A 241 8.32 -16.56 -4.01
C ASN A 241 7.72 -16.35 -2.62
N ARG A 242 7.73 -17.39 -1.79
CA ARG A 242 7.24 -17.33 -0.41
C ARG A 242 8.13 -16.50 0.50
N SER A 243 9.42 -16.40 0.17
CA SER A 243 10.36 -15.53 0.88
C SER A 243 10.08 -14.03 0.66
N ALA A 244 9.16 -13.66 -0.24
CA ALA A 244 8.72 -12.27 -0.38
C ALA A 244 7.68 -11.84 0.67
N ASN A 245 7.00 -12.79 1.34
CA ASN A 245 5.97 -12.49 2.33
C ASN A 245 6.46 -11.53 3.43
N PRO A 246 7.64 -11.69 4.07
CA PRO A 246 8.09 -10.82 5.15
C PRO A 246 8.13 -9.32 4.82
N VAL A 247 8.36 -8.97 3.55
CA VAL A 247 8.47 -7.57 3.07
C VAL A 247 7.21 -7.08 2.35
N ALA A 248 6.20 -7.92 2.18
CA ALA A 248 5.00 -7.57 1.43
C ALA A 248 4.21 -6.44 2.10
N MET A 249 3.71 -5.50 1.28
CA MET A 249 3.02 -4.27 1.69
C MET A 249 3.88 -3.28 2.52
N ARG A 250 5.20 -3.31 2.35
CA ARG A 250 6.04 -2.19 2.80
C ARG A 250 5.82 -0.96 1.92
N ALA A 251 5.76 0.22 2.54
CA ALA A 251 5.57 1.49 1.83
C ALA A 251 6.68 1.80 0.81
N ASP A 252 7.88 1.31 1.05
CA ASP A 252 9.03 1.42 0.15
C ASP A 252 9.14 0.25 -0.83
N LEU A 253 8.06 -0.53 -1.05
CA LEU A 253 7.96 -1.57 -2.07
C LEU A 253 6.56 -1.58 -2.72
N ALA A 254 6.04 -0.40 -3.05
CA ALA A 254 4.65 -0.23 -3.48
C ALA A 254 4.43 -0.35 -5.00
N TYR A 255 5.47 -0.59 -5.80
CA TYR A 255 5.36 -0.69 -7.25
C TYR A 255 5.60 -2.11 -7.75
N ALA A 256 4.64 -2.68 -8.47
CA ALA A 256 4.79 -3.92 -9.20
C ALA A 256 5.43 -3.66 -10.57
N LEU A 257 6.72 -3.94 -10.70
CA LEU A 257 7.46 -3.92 -11.95
C LEU A 257 7.37 -5.30 -12.60
N THR A 258 6.87 -5.37 -13.83
CA THR A 258 6.73 -6.60 -14.60
C THR A 258 7.70 -6.61 -15.77
N LEU A 259 8.43 -7.71 -15.91
CA LEU A 259 9.20 -8.05 -17.10
C LEU A 259 8.51 -9.21 -17.81
N ASP A 260 7.88 -8.95 -18.94
CA ASP A 260 7.16 -9.96 -19.73
C ASP A 260 7.82 -10.17 -21.09
N LEU A 261 8.23 -11.41 -21.38
CA LEU A 261 8.98 -11.76 -22.59
C LEU A 261 8.32 -12.92 -23.33
N ALA A 262 8.46 -12.92 -24.66
CA ALA A 262 8.02 -14.02 -25.50
C ALA A 262 8.93 -15.25 -25.32
N VAL A 263 8.32 -16.43 -25.30
CA VAL A 263 8.97 -17.73 -25.15
C VAL A 263 8.40 -18.68 -26.20
N GLY A 264 9.10 -18.79 -27.33
CA GLY A 264 8.71 -19.67 -28.44
C GLY A 264 9.36 -21.05 -28.39
N ASN A 265 10.47 -21.21 -27.67
CA ASN A 265 11.17 -22.48 -27.55
C ASN A 265 11.94 -22.60 -26.22
N ARG A 266 12.59 -23.75 -25.99
CA ARG A 266 13.32 -24.06 -24.75
C ARG A 266 14.58 -23.20 -24.54
N GLU A 267 15.28 -22.84 -25.62
CA GLU A 267 16.47 -21.99 -25.54
C GLU A 267 16.09 -20.57 -25.14
N GLN A 268 15.02 -20.04 -25.74
CA GLN A 268 14.43 -18.76 -25.35
C GLN A 268 13.92 -18.77 -23.90
N LEU A 269 13.30 -19.86 -23.45
CA LEU A 269 12.88 -20.00 -22.05
C LEU A 269 14.06 -19.86 -21.10
N ALA A 270 15.17 -20.56 -21.37
CA ALA A 270 16.37 -20.51 -20.55
C ALA A 270 16.98 -19.10 -20.53
N ALA A 271 17.09 -18.45 -21.69
CA ALA A 271 17.60 -17.08 -21.80
C ALA A 271 16.72 -16.06 -21.04
N VAL A 272 15.39 -16.21 -21.12
CA VAL A 272 14.43 -15.36 -20.40
C VAL A 272 14.53 -15.58 -18.88
N GLN A 273 14.66 -16.84 -18.44
CA GLN A 273 14.89 -17.16 -17.02
C GLN A 273 16.20 -16.53 -16.52
N ASP A 274 17.30 -16.70 -17.25
CA ASP A 274 18.59 -16.11 -16.89
C ASP A 274 18.55 -14.58 -16.82
N LEU A 275 17.81 -13.92 -17.72
CA LEU A 275 17.61 -12.47 -17.70
C LEU A 275 16.82 -12.03 -16.47
N GLN A 276 15.73 -12.74 -16.15
CA GLN A 276 14.87 -12.43 -15.01
C GLN A 276 15.60 -12.72 -13.68
N ASP A 277 16.39 -13.78 -13.58
CA ASP A 277 17.21 -14.06 -12.39
C ASP A 277 18.31 -13.01 -12.19
N GLN A 278 18.90 -12.49 -13.27
CA GLN A 278 19.82 -11.35 -13.21
C GLN A 278 19.11 -10.07 -12.78
N ALA A 279 17.89 -9.82 -13.26
CA ALA A 279 17.09 -8.68 -12.82
C ALA A 279 16.77 -8.79 -11.31
N ALA A 280 16.39 -9.98 -10.83
CA ALA A 280 16.18 -10.26 -9.41
C ALA A 280 17.43 -9.93 -8.59
N THR A 281 18.60 -10.34 -9.07
CA THR A 281 19.88 -10.06 -8.40
C THR A 281 20.19 -8.56 -8.32
N LEU A 282 20.02 -7.82 -9.43
CA LEU A 282 20.29 -6.38 -9.50
C LEU A 282 19.36 -5.57 -8.59
N LEU A 283 18.11 -6.01 -8.41
CA LEU A 283 17.13 -5.36 -7.53
C LEU A 283 17.30 -5.77 -6.07
N ALA A 284 17.59 -7.03 -5.78
CA ALA A 284 17.67 -7.55 -4.41
C ALA A 284 18.94 -7.12 -3.67
N LEU A 285 20.10 -7.08 -4.33
CA LEU A 285 21.38 -6.70 -3.70
C LEU A 285 21.33 -5.33 -2.99
N PRO A 286 20.85 -4.24 -3.62
CA PRO A 286 20.65 -2.96 -2.95
C PRO A 286 19.35 -2.86 -2.16
N GLN A 287 18.59 -3.96 -2.01
CA GLN A 287 17.24 -3.98 -1.43
C GLN A 287 16.26 -3.02 -2.12
N LEU A 288 16.44 -2.79 -3.43
CA LEU A 288 15.55 -1.97 -4.24
C LEU A 288 14.24 -2.69 -4.58
N GLY A 289 14.25 -4.03 -4.52
CA GLY A 289 13.05 -4.82 -4.69
C GLY A 289 13.28 -6.32 -4.57
N ILE A 290 12.20 -7.07 -4.75
CA ILE A 290 12.18 -8.53 -4.64
C ILE A 290 11.29 -9.12 -5.73
N MET A 291 11.75 -10.21 -6.36
CA MET A 291 10.90 -10.98 -7.28
C MET A 291 9.84 -11.70 -6.46
N ALA A 292 8.57 -11.40 -6.70
CA ALA A 292 7.46 -11.93 -5.93
C ALA A 292 6.86 -13.18 -6.56
N TYR A 293 6.74 -13.22 -7.89
CA TYR A 293 6.27 -14.41 -8.59
C TYR A 293 6.64 -14.36 -10.08
N THR A 294 6.47 -15.51 -10.73
CA THR A 294 6.60 -15.64 -12.18
C THR A 294 5.43 -16.44 -12.73
N MET A 295 5.03 -16.16 -13.97
CA MET A 295 3.96 -16.90 -14.63
C MET A 295 4.32 -17.15 -16.10
N THR A 296 4.09 -18.37 -16.55
CA THR A 296 4.19 -18.77 -17.95
C THR A 296 2.80 -19.11 -18.47
N ARG A 297 2.34 -18.42 -19.51
CA ARG A 297 1.05 -18.64 -20.18
C ARG A 297 1.14 -18.17 -21.63
N ALA A 298 0.46 -18.86 -22.55
CA ALA A 298 0.31 -18.43 -23.94
C ALA A 298 1.63 -18.02 -24.65
N GLY A 299 2.71 -18.77 -24.43
CA GLY A 299 4.01 -18.51 -25.06
C GLY A 299 4.71 -17.25 -24.53
N ARG A 300 4.35 -16.77 -23.34
CA ARG A 300 5.02 -15.66 -22.65
C ARG A 300 5.38 -16.04 -21.23
N ARG A 301 6.43 -15.42 -20.69
CA ARG A 301 6.84 -15.56 -19.29
C ARG A 301 7.00 -14.19 -18.66
N LYS A 302 6.10 -13.90 -17.71
CA LYS A 302 6.20 -12.72 -16.85
C LYS A 302 6.95 -13.02 -15.55
N ALA A 303 7.77 -12.07 -15.12
CA ALA A 303 8.33 -12.01 -13.78
C ALA A 303 7.95 -10.68 -13.15
N VAL A 304 7.41 -10.72 -11.93
CA VAL A 304 6.93 -9.54 -11.21
C VAL A 304 7.81 -9.29 -10.00
N TYR A 305 8.26 -8.05 -9.87
CA TYR A 305 9.11 -7.56 -8.79
C TYR A 305 8.38 -6.43 -8.08
N TYR A 306 8.37 -6.45 -6.75
CA TYR A 306 7.94 -5.27 -6.00
C TYR A 306 9.16 -4.40 -5.69
N VAL A 307 9.08 -3.13 -6.06
CA VAL A 307 10.17 -2.14 -5.96
C VAL A 307 9.69 -0.86 -5.29
N GLY A 308 10.62 -0.11 -4.69
CA GLY A 308 10.30 1.14 -4.00
C GLY A 308 10.33 2.40 -4.85
N ASP A 309 11.24 2.43 -5.82
CA ASP A 309 11.48 3.57 -6.69
C ASP A 309 11.57 3.10 -8.13
N GLU A 310 10.60 3.50 -8.94
CA GLU A 310 10.52 3.18 -10.36
C GLU A 310 11.77 3.61 -11.14
N GLN A 311 12.31 4.81 -10.85
CA GLN A 311 13.44 5.36 -11.58
C GLN A 311 14.72 4.60 -11.23
N LEU A 312 14.98 4.35 -9.95
CA LEU A 312 16.13 3.57 -9.50
C LEU A 312 16.05 2.12 -10.02
N ALA A 313 14.88 1.50 -9.99
CA ALA A 313 14.68 0.16 -10.56
C ALA A 313 14.98 0.15 -12.07
N LYS A 314 14.45 1.10 -12.83
CA LYS A 314 14.75 1.23 -14.28
C LYS A 314 16.24 1.45 -14.55
N GLN A 315 16.90 2.28 -13.74
CA GLN A 315 18.34 2.51 -13.86
C GLN A 315 19.16 1.25 -13.57
N ALA A 316 18.79 0.51 -12.52
CA ALA A 316 19.44 -0.76 -12.17
C ALA A 316 19.30 -1.80 -13.29
N LEU A 317 18.13 -1.85 -13.93
CA LEU A 317 17.84 -2.81 -15.01
C LEU A 317 18.37 -2.38 -16.38
N ALA A 318 18.73 -1.11 -16.59
CA ALA A 318 19.12 -0.58 -17.90
C ALA A 318 20.16 -1.44 -18.68
N PRO A 319 21.19 -2.03 -18.04
CA PRO A 319 22.13 -2.91 -18.74
C PRO A 319 21.51 -4.21 -19.29
N LEU A 320 20.44 -4.71 -18.67
CA LEU A 320 19.71 -5.90 -19.14
C LEU A 320 18.77 -5.56 -20.30
N LEU A 321 18.17 -4.37 -20.26
CA LEU A 321 17.22 -3.90 -21.29
C LEU A 321 17.86 -3.68 -22.67
N LEU A 322 19.19 -3.59 -22.74
CA LEU A 322 19.96 -3.37 -23.97
C LEU A 322 20.42 -4.66 -24.64
N ARG A 323 20.14 -5.83 -24.07
CA ARG A 323 20.59 -7.11 -24.61
C ARG A 323 19.63 -7.65 -25.66
N ASP A 324 20.13 -8.48 -26.57
CA ASP A 324 19.33 -9.07 -27.64
C ASP A 324 18.20 -9.96 -27.08
N GLU A 325 18.40 -10.61 -25.93
CA GLU A 325 17.38 -11.42 -25.26
C GLU A 325 16.18 -10.58 -24.78
N ALA A 326 16.34 -9.27 -24.63
CA ALA A 326 15.29 -8.33 -24.26
C ALA A 326 14.49 -7.80 -25.47
N GLU A 327 14.72 -8.28 -26.69
CA GLU A 327 14.06 -7.78 -27.91
C GLU A 327 12.52 -7.80 -27.81
N SER A 328 11.96 -8.83 -27.17
CA SER A 328 10.50 -8.99 -26.99
C SER A 328 9.97 -8.48 -25.63
N LEU A 329 10.82 -7.81 -24.85
CA LEU A 329 10.49 -7.40 -23.49
C LEU A 329 9.43 -6.29 -23.48
N GLU A 330 8.36 -6.56 -22.75
CA GLU A 330 7.41 -5.56 -22.30
C GLU A 330 7.67 -5.28 -20.82
N LEU A 331 8.10 -4.06 -20.53
CA LEU A 331 8.29 -3.57 -19.16
C LEU A 331 7.10 -2.70 -18.76
N THR A 332 6.38 -3.12 -17.73
CA THR A 332 5.28 -2.35 -17.14
C THR A 332 5.52 -2.12 -15.66
N ILE A 333 5.02 -1.01 -15.14
CA ILE A 333 5.06 -0.70 -13.71
C ILE A 333 3.67 -0.24 -13.31
N ALA A 334 3.14 -0.83 -12.26
CA ALA A 334 1.87 -0.44 -11.66
C ALA A 334 2.07 -0.11 -10.19
N PHE A 335 1.36 0.90 -9.70
CA PHE A 335 1.28 1.15 -8.26
C PHE A 335 0.33 0.12 -7.63
N ASP A 336 0.87 -0.72 -6.75
CA ASP A 336 0.18 -1.83 -6.09
C ASP A 336 0.68 -1.94 -4.63
N PRO A 337 0.32 -0.98 -3.75
CA PRO A 337 0.81 -0.96 -2.37
C PRO A 337 0.30 -2.14 -1.55
N ALA A 338 -0.88 -2.67 -1.90
CA ALA A 338 -1.50 -3.83 -1.26
C ALA A 338 -0.94 -5.17 -1.77
N TRP A 339 -0.02 -5.15 -2.75
CA TRP A 339 0.56 -6.36 -3.31
C TRP A 339 -0.49 -7.36 -3.83
N SER A 340 -1.60 -6.83 -4.37
CA SER A 340 -2.75 -7.63 -4.80
C SER A 340 -2.35 -8.70 -5.81
N GLY A 341 -1.43 -8.38 -6.72
CA GLY A 341 -0.93 -9.34 -7.71
C GLY A 341 -0.09 -10.48 -7.10
N TYR A 342 0.56 -10.26 -5.96
CA TYR A 342 1.24 -11.33 -5.22
C TYR A 342 0.24 -12.18 -4.43
N PHE A 343 -0.70 -11.56 -3.73
CA PHE A 343 -1.67 -12.27 -2.90
C PHE A 343 -2.74 -13.02 -3.69
N GLU A 344 -2.96 -12.67 -4.97
CA GLU A 344 -3.74 -13.49 -5.91
C GLU A 344 -3.27 -14.96 -5.93
N PHE A 345 -1.97 -15.20 -5.71
CA PHE A 345 -1.39 -16.55 -5.73
C PHE A 345 -0.88 -17.01 -4.37
N ALA A 346 -0.26 -16.13 -3.59
CA ALA A 346 0.42 -16.51 -2.36
C ALA A 346 -0.52 -17.15 -1.32
N VAL A 347 -1.79 -16.73 -1.28
CA VAL A 347 -2.79 -17.29 -0.35
C VAL A 347 -3.12 -18.77 -0.60
N HIS A 348 -2.85 -19.26 -1.82
CA HIS A 348 -3.04 -20.65 -2.22
C HIS A 348 -1.77 -21.51 -2.07
N CYS A 349 -0.66 -20.91 -1.61
CA CYS A 349 0.63 -21.56 -1.41
C CYS A 349 1.10 -21.44 0.07
N PRO A 350 0.38 -22.08 1.02
CA PRO A 350 0.59 -21.91 2.45
C PRO A 350 1.86 -22.55 2.99
#